data_AF-A0A8C6JVG4-F1
#
_entry.id   AF-A0A8C6JVG4-F1
#
_cell.length_a   1.000
_cell.length_b   1.000
_cell.length_c   1.000
_cell.angle_alpha   90.00
_cell.angle_beta   90.00
_cell.angle_gamma   90.00
#
_symmetry.space_group_name_H-M   'P 1'
#
loop_
_entity.id
_entity.type
_entity.pdbx_description
1 polymer ?
#
loop_
_entity_poly.entity_id
_entity_poly.type
_entity_poly.pdbx_seq_one_letter_code
_entity_poly.pdbx_strand_id
1 'polypeptide(L)'
;MSVGYANGIRVMSITHTGEPGFMLYIPIEYALHVYNEVMNMGQKYGIRNAGYYALRSLRIEKFFAFWGQDLDAFTTPMECGREFQVKLDKGMQFVGQEALLEQKQNGVYKRFTMFILEDHDTDTDLWPWWGEPIFRNGRYVGKTTSSAYSYTLERHVCLGFVHHFDEETGEELVVTTDFINQGEYEIDIAGHRFQAKAKLYPFSSFFTHRRRKDEMELSGYQGE
;
A
#
# COMPACT_ATOMS: atom_id res chain seq x y z
N MET A 1 25.56 3.28 -17.60
CA MET A 1 26.18 2.98 -16.29
C MET A 1 26.55 1.51 -16.29
N SER A 2 27.70 1.14 -15.71
CA SER A 2 28.10 -0.26 -15.54
C SER A 2 27.96 -0.67 -14.07
N VAL A 3 27.57 -1.93 -13.83
CA VAL A 3 27.51 -2.54 -12.49
C VAL A 3 28.25 -3.86 -12.56
N GLY A 4 29.27 -4.06 -11.73
CA GLY A 4 30.11 -5.26 -11.80
C GLY A 4 30.72 -5.49 -13.20
N TYR A 5 31.18 -4.43 -13.87
CA TYR A 5 31.71 -4.49 -15.25
C TYR A 5 30.69 -4.88 -16.35
N ALA A 6 29.43 -5.10 -16.04
CA ALA A 6 28.38 -5.31 -17.03
C ALA A 6 27.81 -3.99 -17.54
N ASN A 7 27.65 -3.88 -18.87
CA ASN A 7 27.11 -2.71 -19.55
C ASN A 7 25.62 -2.87 -19.86
N GLY A 8 24.96 -1.78 -20.25
CA GLY A 8 23.55 -1.81 -20.66
C GLY A 8 22.54 -1.97 -19.51
N ILE A 9 22.97 -1.82 -18.26
CA ILE A 9 22.10 -1.93 -17.09
C ILE A 9 21.34 -0.62 -16.89
N ARG A 10 20.02 -0.72 -16.72
CA ARG A 10 19.17 0.39 -16.29
C ARG A 10 18.97 0.32 -14.78
N VAL A 11 19.33 1.40 -14.11
CA VAL A 11 19.20 1.57 -12.66
C VAL A 11 18.07 2.55 -12.39
N MET A 12 17.10 2.17 -11.57
CA MET A 12 15.99 3.03 -11.17
C MET A 12 15.92 3.12 -9.66
N SER A 13 15.82 4.34 -9.12
CA SER A 13 15.62 4.57 -7.68
C SER A 13 14.14 4.36 -7.31
N ILE A 14 13.65 3.14 -7.48
CA ILE A 14 12.27 2.72 -7.20
C ILE A 14 12.32 1.42 -6.40
N THR A 15 11.51 1.33 -5.34
CA THR A 15 11.38 0.13 -4.51
C THR A 15 9.91 -0.18 -4.21
N HIS A 16 9.59 -1.46 -4.07
CA HIS A 16 8.27 -1.92 -3.62
C HIS A 16 8.20 -2.19 -2.11
N THR A 17 9.31 -2.00 -1.40
CA THR A 17 9.41 -2.18 0.06
C THR A 17 9.26 -0.86 0.83
N GLY A 18 9.28 0.28 0.12
CA GLY A 18 9.30 1.62 0.70
C GLY A 18 10.60 1.98 1.43
N GLU A 19 11.61 1.11 1.37
CA GLU A 19 12.95 1.39 1.86
C GLU A 19 13.85 1.93 0.74
N PRO A 20 14.93 2.67 1.06
CA PRO A 20 15.88 3.15 0.06
C PRO A 20 16.51 1.99 -0.70
N GLY A 21 16.58 2.11 -2.02
CA GLY A 21 17.17 1.09 -2.86
C GLY A 21 17.00 1.36 -4.34
N PHE A 22 17.54 0.44 -5.13
CA PHE A 22 17.51 0.51 -6.58
C PHE A 22 16.95 -0.77 -7.17
N MET A 23 16.19 -0.62 -8.26
CA MET A 23 15.82 -1.71 -9.15
C MET A 23 16.79 -1.73 -10.33
N LEU A 24 17.38 -2.91 -10.57
CA LEU A 24 18.34 -3.14 -11.64
C LEU A 24 17.68 -3.97 -12.74
N TYR A 25 17.53 -3.40 -13.93
CA TYR A 25 17.19 -4.15 -15.14
C TYR A 25 18.48 -4.56 -15.83
N ILE A 26 18.75 -5.86 -15.83
CA ILE A 26 20.03 -6.44 -16.24
C ILE A 26 19.78 -7.35 -17.45
N PRO A 27 20.56 -7.23 -18.54
CA PRO A 27 20.54 -8.20 -19.64
C PRO A 27 20.82 -9.62 -19.10
N ILE A 28 20.08 -10.61 -19.59
CA ILE A 28 20.05 -11.96 -19.00
C ILE A 28 21.44 -12.61 -18.96
N GLU A 29 22.29 -12.32 -19.94
CA GLU A 29 23.67 -12.81 -20.05
C GLU A 29 24.57 -12.34 -18.90
N TYR A 30 24.24 -11.22 -18.24
CA TYR A 30 25.01 -10.65 -17.13
C TYR A 30 24.36 -10.91 -15.76
N ALA A 31 23.15 -11.47 -15.71
CA ALA A 31 22.36 -11.55 -14.48
C ALA A 31 23.09 -12.26 -13.34
N LEU A 32 23.67 -13.44 -13.61
CA LEU A 32 24.40 -14.22 -12.60
C LEU A 32 25.67 -13.51 -12.12
N HIS A 33 26.42 -12.92 -13.06
CA HIS A 33 27.64 -12.18 -12.75
C HIS A 33 27.36 -10.98 -11.84
N VAL A 34 26.39 -10.13 -12.23
CA VAL A 34 25.99 -8.96 -11.46
C VAL A 34 25.47 -9.35 -10.08
N TYR A 35 24.64 -10.39 -9.98
CA TYR A 35 24.17 -10.89 -8.69
C TYR A 35 25.33 -11.32 -7.78
N ASN A 36 26.28 -12.12 -8.29
CA ASN A 36 27.42 -12.59 -7.50
C ASN A 36 28.30 -11.43 -7.02
N GLU A 37 28.58 -10.46 -7.89
CA GLU A 37 29.38 -9.27 -7.53
C GLU A 37 28.70 -8.44 -6.45
N VAL A 38 27.39 -8.19 -6.59
CA VAL A 38 26.60 -7.46 -5.58
C VAL A 38 26.59 -8.21 -4.25
N MET A 39 26.37 -9.53 -4.27
CA MET A 39 26.37 -10.35 -3.07
C MET A 39 27.74 -10.37 -2.39
N ASN A 40 28.82 -10.53 -3.16
CA ASN A 40 30.19 -10.54 -2.64
C ASN A 40 30.54 -9.20 -1.97
N MET A 41 30.32 -8.09 -2.67
CA MET A 41 30.59 -6.74 -2.13
C MET A 41 29.66 -6.37 -0.97
N GLY A 42 28.44 -6.93 -0.94
CA GLY A 42 27.46 -6.71 0.10
C GLY A 42 27.71 -7.49 1.39
N GLN A 43 28.60 -8.50 1.41
CA GLN A 43 28.85 -9.32 2.60
C GLN A 43 29.26 -8.48 3.82
N LYS A 44 30.10 -7.46 3.61
CA LYS A 44 30.51 -6.53 4.68
C LYS A 44 29.37 -5.71 5.29
N TYR A 45 28.22 -5.64 4.61
CA TYR A 45 27.00 -4.98 5.07
C TYR A 45 25.92 -5.97 5.53
N GLY A 46 26.24 -7.28 5.55
CA GLY A 46 25.27 -8.32 5.92
C GLY A 46 24.17 -8.52 4.89
N ILE A 47 24.46 -8.34 3.59
CA ILE A 47 23.48 -8.56 2.51
C ILE A 47 22.86 -9.96 2.60
N ARG A 48 21.56 -10.05 2.34
CA ARG A 48 20.79 -11.29 2.34
C ARG A 48 19.78 -11.30 1.21
N ASN A 49 19.45 -12.50 0.75
CA ASN A 49 18.32 -12.70 -0.14
C ASN A 49 17.01 -12.52 0.63
N ALA A 50 16.03 -11.89 -0.01
CA ALA A 50 14.67 -11.74 0.50
C ALA A 50 13.69 -12.37 -0.49
N GLY A 51 12.79 -13.21 0.03
CA GLY A 51 11.76 -13.86 -0.77
C GLY A 51 10.52 -12.98 -0.97
N TYR A 52 9.59 -13.48 -1.79
CA TYR A 52 8.35 -12.78 -2.11
C TYR A 52 7.49 -12.44 -0.88
N TYR A 53 7.37 -13.35 0.09
CA TYR A 53 6.56 -13.09 1.29
C TYR A 53 7.11 -11.96 2.16
N ALA A 54 8.44 -11.81 2.24
CA ALA A 54 9.05 -10.67 2.92
C ALA A 54 8.72 -9.36 2.19
N LEU A 55 8.83 -9.34 0.85
CA LEU A 55 8.45 -8.18 0.04
C LEU A 55 6.94 -7.86 0.17
N ARG A 56 6.08 -8.87 0.26
CA ARG A 56 4.63 -8.71 0.45
C ARG A 56 4.31 -8.11 1.82
N SER A 57 5.00 -8.53 2.88
CA SER A 57 4.88 -7.92 4.21
C SER A 57 5.26 -6.45 4.17
N LEU A 58 6.44 -6.12 3.62
CA LEU A 58 6.94 -4.75 3.52
C LEU A 58 6.02 -3.83 2.71
N ARG A 59 5.50 -4.28 1.56
CA ARG A 59 4.62 -3.45 0.73
C ARG A 59 3.29 -3.16 1.44
N ILE A 60 2.75 -4.13 2.20
CA ILE A 60 1.50 -3.96 2.95
C ILE A 60 1.69 -2.96 4.08
N GLU A 61 2.81 -3.07 4.80
CA GLU A 61 3.17 -2.12 5.86
C GLU A 61 3.29 -0.67 5.35
N LYS A 62 3.77 -0.49 4.12
CA LYS A 62 3.86 0.83 3.47
C LYS A 62 2.57 1.27 2.76
N PHE A 63 1.48 0.53 2.92
CA PHE A 63 0.19 0.80 2.28
C PHE A 63 0.26 0.86 0.74
N PHE A 64 1.17 0.07 0.15
CA PHE A 64 1.29 -0.07 -1.30
C PHE A 64 0.26 -1.07 -1.82
N ALA A 65 -0.65 -0.57 -2.66
CA ALA A 65 -1.64 -1.38 -3.35
C ALA A 65 -1.00 -2.16 -4.50
N PHE A 66 -1.44 -3.40 -4.70
CA PHE A 66 -0.97 -4.30 -5.73
C PHE A 66 -2.05 -4.53 -6.79
N TRP A 67 -1.71 -4.36 -8.06
CA TRP A 67 -2.65 -4.62 -9.16
C TRP A 67 -2.98 -6.11 -9.25
N GLY A 68 -4.26 -6.43 -9.42
CA GLY A 68 -4.80 -7.79 -9.42
C GLY A 68 -5.12 -8.35 -8.03
N GLN A 69 -4.78 -7.63 -6.95
CA GLN A 69 -5.20 -7.96 -5.57
C GLN A 69 -6.00 -6.82 -4.95
N ASP A 70 -5.39 -5.64 -4.85
CA ASP A 70 -6.01 -4.45 -4.26
C ASP A 70 -6.60 -3.52 -5.32
N LEU A 71 -5.98 -3.48 -6.51
CA LEU A 71 -6.43 -2.65 -7.63
C LEU A 71 -6.89 -3.55 -8.77
N ASP A 72 -8.07 -3.29 -9.29
CA ASP A 72 -8.62 -3.98 -10.46
C ASP A 72 -9.47 -3.01 -11.32
N ALA A 73 -10.14 -3.54 -12.34
CA ALA A 73 -11.00 -2.77 -13.22
C ALA A 73 -12.26 -2.20 -12.55
N PHE A 74 -12.58 -2.63 -11.32
CA PHE A 74 -13.72 -2.17 -10.53
C PHE A 74 -13.31 -1.15 -9.46
N THR A 75 -12.03 -0.76 -9.40
CA THR A 75 -11.52 0.22 -8.43
C THR A 75 -11.01 1.46 -9.13
N THR A 76 -11.23 2.62 -8.53
CA THR A 76 -10.73 3.90 -9.06
C THR A 76 -9.57 4.45 -8.23
N PRO A 77 -8.71 5.30 -8.81
CA PRO A 77 -7.68 6.02 -8.05
C PRO A 77 -8.24 6.87 -6.91
N MET A 78 -9.47 7.38 -7.04
CA MET A 78 -10.14 8.18 -6.01
C MET A 78 -10.49 7.33 -4.79
N GLU A 79 -11.09 6.15 -5.01
CA GLU A 79 -11.41 5.18 -3.96
C GLU A 79 -10.15 4.68 -3.26
N CYS A 80 -9.04 4.58 -3.99
CA CYS A 80 -7.75 4.14 -3.48
C CYS A 80 -6.96 5.23 -2.74
N GLY A 81 -7.49 6.45 -2.63
CA GLY A 81 -6.78 7.59 -2.02
C GLY A 81 -5.56 8.06 -2.80
N ARG A 82 -5.49 7.75 -4.09
CA ARG A 82 -4.38 8.04 -5.01
C ARG A 82 -4.72 9.12 -6.03
N GLU A 83 -5.66 10.00 -5.69
CA GLU A 83 -6.07 11.14 -6.53
C GLU A 83 -4.86 11.96 -7.00
N PHE A 84 -3.86 12.18 -6.14
CA PHE A 84 -2.65 12.94 -6.45
C PHE A 84 -1.80 12.34 -7.59
N GLN A 85 -2.00 11.07 -7.93
CA GLN A 85 -1.32 10.41 -9.05
C GLN A 85 -2.03 10.64 -10.39
N VAL A 86 -3.24 11.21 -10.39
CA VAL A 86 -4.03 11.47 -11.59
C VAL A 86 -4.00 12.96 -11.90
N LYS A 87 -3.33 13.32 -13.00
CA LYS A 87 -3.37 14.69 -13.52
C LYS A 87 -4.66 14.89 -14.33
N LEU A 88 -5.74 15.31 -13.66
CA LEU A 88 -7.03 15.59 -14.31
C LEU A 88 -6.93 16.72 -15.34
N ASP A 89 -6.10 17.73 -15.08
CA ASP A 89 -5.83 18.83 -16.01
C ASP A 89 -4.52 18.60 -16.76
N LYS A 90 -4.48 17.55 -17.58
CA LYS A 90 -3.28 17.20 -18.37
C LYS A 90 -3.14 18.07 -19.63
N GLY A 91 -4.13 18.89 -19.96
CA GLY A 91 -4.20 19.64 -21.22
C GLY A 91 -4.58 18.78 -22.43
N MET A 92 -4.93 17.50 -22.22
CA MET A 92 -5.49 16.61 -23.23
C MET A 92 -6.42 15.59 -22.58
N GLN A 93 -7.43 15.14 -23.33
CA GLN A 93 -8.33 14.10 -22.84
C GLN A 93 -7.64 12.74 -22.71
N PHE A 94 -7.98 11.99 -21.67
CA PHE A 94 -7.52 10.61 -21.47
C PHE A 94 -8.69 9.70 -21.08
N VAL A 95 -8.52 8.40 -21.30
CA VAL A 95 -9.55 7.39 -21.03
C VAL A 95 -9.94 7.41 -19.55
N GLY A 96 -11.24 7.60 -19.27
CA GLY A 96 -11.80 7.65 -17.92
C GLY A 96 -11.74 9.02 -17.23
N GLN A 97 -11.26 10.07 -17.91
CA GLN A 97 -11.18 11.42 -17.30
C GLN A 97 -12.55 11.96 -16.87
N GLU A 98 -13.58 11.86 -17.71
CA GLU A 98 -14.94 12.33 -17.41
C GLU A 98 -15.53 11.59 -16.20
N ALA A 99 -15.41 10.27 -16.17
CA ALA A 99 -15.87 9.45 -15.04
C ALA A 99 -15.17 9.81 -13.73
N LEU A 100 -13.86 10.11 -13.77
CA LEU A 100 -13.12 10.54 -12.57
C LEU A 100 -13.50 11.96 -12.12
N LEU A 101 -13.85 12.85 -13.05
CA LEU A 101 -14.36 14.19 -12.73
C LEU A 101 -15.73 14.11 -12.05
N GLU A 102 -16.63 13.28 -12.57
CA GLU A 102 -17.93 13.02 -11.97
C GLU A 102 -17.78 12.39 -10.58
N GLN A 103 -16.94 11.36 -10.44
CA GLN A 103 -16.68 10.72 -9.14
C GLN A 103 -16.08 11.71 -8.13
N LYS A 104 -15.24 12.65 -8.58
CA LYS A 104 -14.71 13.69 -7.70
C LYS A 104 -15.79 14.64 -7.16
N GLN A 105 -16.85 14.90 -7.93
CA GLN A 105 -17.97 15.74 -7.51
C GLN A 105 -18.93 14.98 -6.59
N ASN A 106 -19.24 13.73 -6.94
CA ASN A 106 -20.20 12.90 -6.19
C ASN A 106 -19.59 12.27 -4.93
N GLY A 107 -18.26 12.18 -4.85
CA GLY A 107 -17.55 11.47 -3.79
C GLY A 107 -17.34 10.00 -4.10
N VAL A 108 -16.78 9.27 -3.13
CA VAL A 108 -16.51 7.83 -3.25
C VAL A 108 -17.40 7.03 -2.29
N TYR A 109 -17.98 5.94 -2.78
CA TYR A 109 -18.84 5.05 -2.00
C TYR A 109 -18.07 3.91 -1.33
N LYS A 110 -16.80 3.73 -1.70
CA LYS A 110 -15.86 2.83 -1.05
C LYS A 110 -14.47 3.45 -0.91
N ARG A 111 -13.77 3.10 0.15
CA ARG A 111 -12.44 3.64 0.46
C ARG A 111 -11.43 2.56 0.83
N PHE A 112 -10.29 2.56 0.14
CA PHE A 112 -9.17 1.71 0.47
C PHE A 112 -8.57 2.12 1.82
N THR A 113 -8.50 1.16 2.74
CA THR A 113 -8.20 1.40 4.16
C THR A 113 -7.29 0.29 4.68
N MET A 114 -6.36 0.67 5.56
CA MET A 114 -5.49 -0.25 6.29
C MET A 114 -6.11 -0.54 7.66
N PHE A 115 -6.02 -1.78 8.09
CA PHE A 115 -6.50 -2.28 9.37
C PHE A 115 -5.35 -2.95 10.10
N ILE A 116 -5.13 -2.55 11.35
CA ILE A 116 -4.14 -3.16 12.23
C ILE A 116 -4.91 -3.94 13.28
N LEU A 117 -4.74 -5.27 13.33
CA LEU A 117 -5.38 -6.09 14.35
C LEU A 117 -4.76 -5.79 15.72
N GLU A 118 -5.59 -5.54 16.73
CA GLU A 118 -5.12 -5.17 18.08
C GLU A 118 -4.87 -6.41 18.97
N ASP A 119 -5.77 -7.40 18.88
CA ASP A 119 -5.83 -8.59 19.77
C ASP A 119 -5.65 -9.93 19.02
N HIS A 120 -4.79 -9.96 17.99
CA HIS A 120 -4.48 -11.18 17.22
C HIS A 120 -3.16 -11.81 17.69
N ASP A 121 -3.22 -13.04 18.18
CA ASP A 121 -2.06 -13.83 18.60
C ASP A 121 -1.56 -14.70 17.44
N THR A 122 -0.33 -14.46 17.00
CA THR A 122 0.25 -15.16 15.85
C THR A 122 0.51 -16.65 16.08
N ASP A 123 0.58 -17.11 17.33
CA ASP A 123 0.87 -18.50 17.69
C ASP A 123 -0.39 -19.36 17.78
N THR A 124 -1.52 -18.76 18.17
CA THR A 124 -2.79 -19.48 18.36
C THR A 124 -3.84 -19.18 17.30
N ASP A 125 -3.87 -17.94 16.79
CA ASP A 125 -4.91 -17.51 15.87
C ASP A 125 -4.52 -17.76 14.41
N LEU A 126 -5.54 -18.02 13.58
CA LEU A 126 -5.33 -18.18 12.15
C LEU A 126 -4.91 -16.87 11.50
N TRP A 127 -3.95 -16.95 10.59
CA TRP A 127 -3.47 -15.78 9.88
C TRP A 127 -4.44 -15.41 8.76
N PRO A 128 -4.88 -14.14 8.66
CA PRO A 128 -5.68 -13.69 7.53
C PRO A 128 -4.86 -13.76 6.25
N TRP A 129 -5.50 -13.96 5.10
CA TRP A 129 -4.84 -14.02 3.79
C TRP A 129 -5.43 -13.02 2.77
N TRP A 130 -6.74 -13.12 2.53
CA TRP A 130 -7.57 -12.21 1.71
C TRP A 130 -9.04 -12.63 1.78
N GLY A 131 -9.94 -11.67 1.58
CA GLY A 131 -11.38 -11.93 1.51
C GLY A 131 -12.07 -12.03 2.86
N GLU A 132 -11.35 -11.81 3.96
CA GLU A 132 -11.92 -11.73 5.30
C GLU A 132 -12.95 -10.59 5.39
N PRO A 133 -14.16 -10.85 5.91
CA PRO A 133 -15.18 -9.83 6.10
C PRO A 133 -14.71 -8.73 7.08
N ILE A 134 -14.97 -7.48 6.70
CA ILE A 134 -14.74 -6.30 7.53
C ILE A 134 -16.08 -5.85 8.08
N PHE A 135 -16.14 -5.70 9.41
CA PHE A 135 -17.27 -5.15 10.11
C PHE A 135 -16.93 -3.77 10.68
N ARG A 136 -17.91 -2.88 10.69
CA ARG A 136 -17.87 -1.58 11.36
C ARG A 136 -19.09 -1.46 12.25
N ASN A 137 -18.90 -1.20 13.54
CA ASN A 137 -19.98 -1.13 14.54
C ASN A 137 -20.93 -2.35 14.46
N GLY A 138 -20.37 -3.55 14.27
CA GLY A 138 -21.11 -4.81 14.13
C GLY A 138 -21.76 -5.07 12.77
N ARG A 139 -21.73 -4.13 11.81
CA ARG A 139 -22.31 -4.28 10.47
C ARG A 139 -21.25 -4.57 9.42
N TYR A 140 -21.57 -5.41 8.44
CA TYR A 140 -20.66 -5.70 7.33
C TYR A 140 -20.46 -4.46 6.46
N VAL A 141 -19.20 -4.11 6.18
CA VAL A 141 -18.84 -2.94 5.36
C VAL A 141 -17.87 -3.26 4.22
N GLY A 142 -17.43 -4.50 4.07
CA GLY A 142 -16.55 -4.88 2.98
C GLY A 142 -15.70 -6.09 3.30
N LYS A 143 -14.63 -6.26 2.54
CA LYS A 143 -13.70 -7.39 2.70
C LYS A 143 -12.25 -6.94 2.53
N THR A 144 -11.35 -7.68 3.16
CA THR A 144 -9.92 -7.51 2.96
C THR A 144 -9.53 -7.96 1.54
N THR A 145 -8.51 -7.31 0.99
CA THR A 145 -7.90 -7.64 -0.31
C THR A 145 -6.53 -8.29 -0.12
N SER A 146 -5.77 -7.82 0.87
CA SER A 146 -4.42 -8.29 1.17
C SER A 146 -4.15 -8.23 2.66
N SER A 147 -3.43 -9.19 3.21
CA SER A 147 -3.00 -9.17 4.61
C SER A 147 -1.57 -9.70 4.78
N ALA A 148 -0.83 -9.18 5.75
CA ALA A 148 0.44 -9.77 6.16
C ALA A 148 0.78 -9.35 7.59
N TYR A 149 1.61 -10.16 8.25
CA TYR A 149 2.24 -9.74 9.49
C TYR A 149 3.25 -8.61 9.22
N SER A 150 3.11 -7.48 9.92
CA SER A 150 4.11 -6.41 9.93
C SER A 150 5.10 -6.66 11.05
N TYR A 151 6.35 -6.91 10.68
CA TYR A 151 7.43 -7.12 11.65
C TYR A 151 7.86 -5.82 12.34
N THR A 152 7.61 -4.65 11.75
CA THR A 152 7.90 -3.36 12.37
C THR A 152 6.86 -2.96 13.42
N LEU A 153 5.58 -3.27 13.16
CA LEU A 153 4.48 -2.96 14.07
C LEU A 153 4.20 -4.08 15.07
N GLU A 154 4.79 -5.26 14.87
CA GLU A 154 4.53 -6.49 15.65
C GLU A 154 3.03 -6.83 15.71
N ARG A 155 2.35 -6.64 14.58
CA ARG A 155 0.90 -6.82 14.43
C ARG A 155 0.54 -7.31 13.04
N HIS A 156 -0.57 -8.02 12.94
CA HIS A 156 -1.19 -8.34 11.65
C HIS A 156 -1.82 -7.10 11.02
N VAL A 157 -1.52 -6.88 9.74
CA VAL A 157 -2.02 -5.76 8.95
C VAL A 157 -2.83 -6.30 7.79
N CYS A 158 -4.05 -5.81 7.65
CA CYS A 158 -4.95 -6.10 6.55
C CYS A 158 -5.22 -4.82 5.75
N LEU A 159 -5.37 -4.94 4.45
CA LEU A 159 -5.82 -3.89 3.54
C LEU A 159 -7.17 -4.32 2.99
N GLY A 160 -8.06 -3.37 2.73
CA GLY A 160 -9.35 -3.66 2.13
C GLY A 160 -10.14 -2.40 1.81
N PHE A 161 -11.32 -2.58 1.25
CA PHE A 161 -12.24 -1.49 0.98
C PHE A 161 -13.36 -1.46 2.01
N VAL A 162 -13.65 -0.26 2.50
CA VAL A 162 -14.81 0.03 3.35
C VAL A 162 -15.86 0.73 2.52
N HIS A 163 -17.07 0.19 2.53
CA HIS A 163 -18.28 0.79 1.98
C HIS A 163 -19.07 1.47 3.10
N HIS A 164 -19.86 2.46 2.74
CA HIS A 164 -20.82 3.09 3.64
C HIS A 164 -22.22 2.84 3.10
N PHE A 165 -23.03 2.12 3.86
CA PHE A 165 -24.42 1.84 3.52
C PHE A 165 -25.33 2.55 4.52
N ASP A 166 -26.42 3.12 4.02
CA ASP A 166 -27.50 3.64 4.86
C ASP A 166 -28.12 2.51 5.69
N GLU A 167 -28.42 2.81 6.95
CA GLU A 167 -28.86 1.79 7.90
C GLU A 167 -30.30 1.30 7.67
N GLU A 168 -31.15 2.14 7.08
CA GLU A 168 -32.57 1.89 6.87
C GLU A 168 -32.85 1.47 5.42
N THR A 169 -32.23 2.17 4.46
CA THR A 169 -32.51 1.97 3.03
C THR A 169 -31.53 1.00 2.37
N GLY A 170 -30.33 0.83 2.93
CA GLY A 170 -29.26 0.04 2.33
C GLY A 170 -28.59 0.71 1.13
N GLU A 171 -28.89 1.97 0.85
CA GLU A 171 -28.27 2.73 -0.25
C GLU A 171 -26.80 3.05 0.06
N GLU A 172 -25.96 3.14 -0.98
CA GLU A 172 -24.57 3.53 -0.81
C GLU A 172 -24.46 5.03 -0.50
N LEU A 173 -23.78 5.34 0.59
CA LEU A 173 -23.48 6.69 1.05
C LEU A 173 -22.01 7.02 0.79
N VAL A 174 -21.71 8.31 0.71
CA VAL A 174 -20.33 8.76 0.53
C VAL A 174 -19.49 8.41 1.76
N VAL A 175 -18.32 7.83 1.51
CA VAL A 175 -17.33 7.50 2.53
C VAL A 175 -16.45 8.71 2.79
N THR A 176 -16.61 9.32 3.95
CA THR A 176 -15.77 10.45 4.39
C THR A 176 -14.61 9.98 5.27
N THR A 177 -13.59 10.83 5.44
CA THR A 177 -12.48 10.55 6.36
C THR A 177 -12.97 10.35 7.80
N ASP A 178 -13.96 11.15 8.23
CA ASP A 178 -14.54 11.04 9.57
C ASP A 178 -15.30 9.74 9.76
N PHE A 179 -16.05 9.30 8.73
CA PHE A 179 -16.72 8.00 8.75
C PHE A 179 -15.73 6.86 9.01
N ILE A 180 -14.56 6.91 8.36
CA ILE A 180 -13.50 5.92 8.55
C ILE A 180 -12.90 6.01 9.96
N ASN A 181 -12.57 7.21 10.43
CA ASN A 181 -11.85 7.39 11.70
C ASN A 181 -12.68 7.17 12.97
N GLN A 182 -14.01 7.34 12.91
CA GLN A 182 -14.90 7.25 14.08
C GLN A 182 -15.52 5.87 14.28
N GLY A 183 -15.32 4.93 13.36
CA GLY A 183 -15.87 3.58 13.46
C GLY A 183 -15.04 2.66 14.35
N GLU A 184 -15.71 1.73 15.04
CA GLU A 184 -15.07 0.55 15.62
C GLU A 184 -15.07 -0.55 14.57
N TYR A 185 -13.90 -1.14 14.29
CA TYR A 185 -13.77 -2.15 13.24
C TYR A 185 -13.40 -3.50 13.79
N GLU A 186 -13.97 -4.52 13.17
CA GLU A 186 -13.63 -5.91 13.42
C GLU A 186 -13.33 -6.60 12.10
N ILE A 187 -12.34 -7.50 12.08
CA ILE A 187 -12.10 -8.38 10.95
C ILE A 187 -12.45 -9.80 11.36
N ASP A 188 -13.32 -10.44 10.59
CA ASP A 188 -13.70 -11.83 10.79
C ASP A 188 -12.69 -12.75 10.09
N ILE A 189 -11.93 -13.49 10.90
CA ILE A 189 -10.95 -14.45 10.43
C ILE A 189 -11.45 -15.84 10.84
N ALA A 190 -11.92 -16.58 9.85
CA ALA A 190 -12.43 -17.95 10.02
C ALA A 190 -13.53 -18.09 11.11
N GLY A 191 -14.41 -17.09 11.25
CA GLY A 191 -15.52 -17.08 12.21
C GLY A 191 -15.19 -16.41 13.55
N HIS A 192 -13.96 -15.92 13.73
CA HIS A 192 -13.54 -15.18 14.91
C HIS A 192 -13.33 -13.71 14.58
N ARG A 193 -13.95 -12.81 15.35
CA ARG A 193 -13.83 -11.36 15.15
C ARG A 193 -12.69 -10.79 15.97
N PHE A 194 -11.76 -10.14 15.28
CA PHE A 194 -10.63 -9.45 15.89
C PHE A 194 -10.81 -7.95 15.77
N GLN A 195 -10.64 -7.23 16.88
CA GLN A 195 -10.65 -5.76 16.89
C GLN A 195 -9.52 -5.22 16.02
N ALA A 196 -9.84 -4.19 15.24
CA ALA A 196 -8.94 -3.62 14.27
C ALA A 196 -8.99 -2.09 14.26
N LYS A 197 -7.82 -1.47 14.13
CA LYS A 197 -7.70 -0.02 13.98
C LYS A 197 -7.58 0.38 12.53
N ALA A 198 -8.55 1.15 12.04
CA ALA A 198 -8.54 1.69 10.68
C ALA A 198 -7.55 2.84 10.51
N LYS A 199 -6.88 2.89 9.36
CA LYS A 199 -5.92 3.92 8.94
C LYS A 199 -6.03 4.18 7.44
N LEU A 200 -6.05 5.46 7.06
CA LEU A 200 -6.09 5.90 5.66
C LEU A 200 -4.71 6.12 5.03
N TYR A 201 -3.66 6.08 5.85
CA TYR A 201 -2.28 6.33 5.46
C TYR A 201 -1.36 5.34 6.18
N PRO A 202 -0.21 4.98 5.59
CA PRO A 202 0.76 4.12 6.25
C PRO A 202 1.30 4.80 7.51
N PHE A 203 1.84 3.99 8.41
CA PHE A 203 2.63 4.52 9.52
C PHE A 203 3.85 5.25 8.94
N SER A 204 4.17 6.44 9.46
CA SER A 204 5.38 7.14 9.02
C SER A 204 6.59 6.31 9.43
N SER A 205 7.36 5.80 8.47
CA SER A 205 8.69 5.30 8.82
C SER A 205 9.58 6.50 9.16
N PHE A 206 10.56 6.29 10.04
CA PHE A 206 11.58 7.29 10.38
C PHE A 206 12.22 7.94 9.13
N PHE A 207 12.33 7.19 8.04
CA PHE A 207 12.94 7.64 6.78
C PHE A 207 12.00 8.49 5.91
N THR A 208 10.68 8.27 5.98
CA THR A 208 9.69 9.12 5.29
C THR A 208 9.75 10.56 5.81
N HIS A 209 10.05 10.73 7.10
CA HIS A 209 10.21 12.05 7.72
C HIS A 209 11.45 12.80 7.23
N ARG A 210 12.54 12.07 6.96
CA ARG A 210 13.80 12.65 6.47
C ARG A 210 13.66 13.14 5.03
N ARG A 211 13.05 12.33 4.15
CA ARG A 211 12.84 12.70 2.74
C ARG A 211 11.90 13.91 2.57
N ARG A 212 10.82 13.99 3.35
CA ARG A 212 9.92 15.17 3.33
C ARG A 212 10.63 16.45 3.79
N LYS A 213 11.54 16.31 4.76
CA LYS A 213 12.36 17.43 5.27
C LYS A 213 13.41 17.86 4.25
N ASP A 214 14.09 16.90 3.64
CA ASP A 214 15.11 17.15 2.60
C ASP A 214 14.48 17.73 1.32
N GLU A 215 13.29 17.26 0.91
CA GLU A 215 12.54 17.82 -0.24
C GLU A 215 12.01 19.24 0.05
N MET A 216 11.57 19.54 1.28
CA MET A 216 11.20 20.90 1.70
C MET A 216 12.42 21.84 1.73
N GLU A 217 13.56 21.38 2.27
CA GLU A 217 14.81 22.15 2.31
C GLU A 217 15.31 22.44 0.89
N LEU A 218 15.30 21.46 -0.02
CA LEU A 218 15.67 21.65 -1.43
C LEU A 218 14.73 22.59 -2.20
N SER A 219 13.42 22.59 -1.88
CA SER A 219 12.46 23.53 -2.48
C SER A 219 12.63 24.98 -1.99
N GLY A 220 13.19 25.17 -0.78
CA GLY A 220 13.52 26.49 -0.24
C GLY A 220 14.75 27.13 -0.86
N TYR A 221 15.61 26.35 -1.55
CA TYR A 221 16.81 26.85 -2.23
C TYR A 221 16.61 27.17 -3.72
N GLN A 222 15.40 26.99 -4.28
CA GLN A 222 15.08 27.37 -5.67
C GLN A 222 14.30 28.69 -5.78
N GLY A 223 14.28 29.48 -4.72
CA GLY A 223 13.60 30.77 -4.66
C GLY A 223 14.48 31.91 -4.15
N GLU A 224 15.61 32.16 -4.82
CA GLU A 224 16.28 33.47 -4.91
C GLU A 224 16.89 33.65 -6.31
#